data_AF-A0A7C5CG29-F1
#
_entry.id   AF-A0A7C5CG29-F1
#
_cell.length_a   1.000
_cell.length_b   1.000
_cell.length_c   1.000
_cell.angle_alpha   90.00
_cell.angle_beta   90.00
_cell.angle_gamma   90.00
#
_symmetry.space_group_name_H-M   'P 1'
#
loop_
_entity.id
_entity.type
_entity.pdbx_description
1 polymer ?
#
loop_
_entity_poly.entity_id
_entity_poly.type
_entity_poly.pdbx_seq_one_letter_code
_entity_poly.pdbx_strand_id
1 'polypeptide(L)'
;MYMRIYNNQLVKVFTTEDLNSSEIISKIKGREPAGFTFRDKDDNIIFHNVDSKISSRELQLMIRKLKTTTIAIKLTNEEIIEYFYSIAKTQLLKHKQEEYSEEELFNWMNENMDSGILKSSVWDKSKAKVFNKLIEEDFTIIKNHT
;
A
#
# COMPACT_ATOMS: atom_id res chain seq x y z
N MET A 1 -4.52 1.33 -10.87
CA MET A 1 -4.37 1.22 -9.40
C MET A 1 -2.90 1.35 -8.99
N TYR A 2 -2.60 2.02 -7.87
CA TYR A 2 -1.21 2.17 -7.36
C TYR A 2 -1.16 2.34 -5.84
N MET A 3 0.04 2.22 -5.23
CA MET A 3 0.26 2.46 -3.80
C MET A 3 0.84 3.86 -3.56
N ARG A 4 0.49 4.50 -2.43
CA ARG A 4 1.03 5.82 -2.06
C ARG A 4 1.06 6.02 -0.55
N ILE A 5 1.93 6.88 -0.05
CA ILE A 5 1.84 7.38 1.34
C ILE A 5 0.85 8.54 1.43
N TYR A 6 -0.03 8.46 2.42
CA TYR A 6 -0.97 9.50 2.77
C TYR A 6 -1.07 9.59 4.29
N ASN A 7 -0.78 10.75 4.89
CA ASN A 7 -0.75 10.95 6.35
C ASN A 7 0.03 9.86 7.12
N ASN A 8 1.25 9.51 6.66
CA ASN A 8 2.07 8.42 7.23
C ASN A 8 1.40 7.03 7.25
N GLN A 9 0.39 6.81 6.40
CA GLN A 9 -0.17 5.49 6.12
C GLN A 9 0.06 5.11 4.67
N LEU A 10 0.35 3.83 4.42
CA LEU A 10 0.36 3.27 3.07
C LEU A 10 -1.08 2.99 2.65
N VAL A 11 -1.48 3.56 1.53
CA VAL A 11 -2.82 3.45 0.98
C VAL A 11 -2.76 2.87 -0.43
N LYS A 12 -3.81 2.14 -0.78
CA LYS A 12 -4.04 1.64 -2.14
C LYS A 12 -5.03 2.55 -2.84
N VAL A 13 -4.59 3.17 -3.92
CA VAL A 13 -5.36 4.13 -4.70
C VAL A 13 -5.95 3.44 -5.92
N PHE A 14 -7.28 3.48 -5.98
CA PHE A 14 -8.10 3.03 -7.09
C PHE A 14 -8.52 4.24 -7.91
N THR A 15 -8.21 4.22 -9.19
CA THR A 15 -8.58 5.24 -10.18
C THR A 15 -9.96 4.98 -10.77
N THR A 16 -10.47 5.89 -11.58
CA THR A 16 -11.79 5.74 -12.22
C THR A 16 -11.85 4.47 -13.07
N GLU A 17 -10.78 4.16 -13.79
CA GLU A 17 -10.68 2.94 -14.61
C GLU A 17 -10.79 1.68 -13.75
N ASP A 18 -10.11 1.65 -12.60
CA ASP A 18 -10.20 0.53 -11.65
C ASP A 18 -11.61 0.39 -11.08
N LEU A 19 -12.26 1.52 -10.77
CA LEU A 19 -13.60 1.56 -10.17
C LEU A 19 -14.71 1.16 -11.14
N ASN A 20 -14.44 1.04 -12.44
CA ASN A 20 -15.39 0.47 -13.40
C ASN A 20 -15.50 -1.06 -13.30
N SER A 21 -14.61 -1.72 -12.56
CA SER A 21 -14.65 -3.17 -12.32
C SER A 21 -15.51 -3.54 -11.10
N SER A 22 -16.55 -4.35 -11.32
CA SER A 22 -17.41 -4.85 -10.25
C SER A 22 -16.67 -5.72 -9.23
N GLU A 23 -15.64 -6.45 -9.67
CA GLU A 23 -14.76 -7.24 -8.80
C GLU A 23 -13.97 -6.34 -7.85
N ILE A 24 -13.39 -5.25 -8.39
CA ILE A 24 -12.65 -4.27 -7.58
C ILE A 24 -13.59 -3.58 -6.60
N ILE A 25 -14.78 -3.15 -7.05
CA ILE A 25 -15.81 -2.58 -6.17
C ILE A 25 -16.15 -3.54 -5.02
N SER A 26 -16.32 -4.83 -5.31
CA SER A 26 -16.60 -5.84 -4.29
C SER A 26 -15.47 -5.95 -3.27
N LYS A 27 -14.21 -5.94 -3.72
CA LYS A 27 -13.00 -6.01 -2.86
C LYS A 27 -12.82 -4.80 -1.96
N ILE A 28 -13.18 -3.59 -2.42
CA ILE A 28 -13.07 -2.37 -1.61
C ILE A 28 -14.28 -2.16 -0.69
N LYS A 29 -15.38 -2.87 -0.91
CA LYS A 29 -16.60 -2.73 -0.12
C LYS A 29 -16.34 -3.13 1.34
N GLY A 30 -16.66 -2.22 2.27
CA GLY A 30 -16.49 -2.46 3.71
C GLY A 30 -15.10 -2.17 4.25
N ARG A 31 -14.16 -1.76 3.40
CA ARG A 31 -12.81 -1.33 3.79
C ARG A 31 -12.81 0.11 4.34
N GLU A 32 -11.79 0.45 5.12
CA GLU A 32 -11.62 1.82 5.63
C GLU A 32 -10.98 2.74 4.58
N PRO A 33 -11.60 3.89 4.27
CA PRO A 33 -11.03 4.84 3.33
C PRO A 33 -10.01 5.76 4.03
N ALA A 34 -8.97 6.15 3.33
CA ALA A 34 -8.07 7.25 3.71
C ALA A 34 -8.51 8.58 3.08
N GLY A 35 -9.13 8.52 1.91
CA GLY A 35 -9.50 9.70 1.12
C GLY A 35 -10.19 9.28 -0.17
N PHE A 36 -10.87 10.21 -0.82
CA PHE A 36 -11.48 10.01 -2.14
C PHE A 36 -11.69 11.36 -2.83
N THR A 37 -11.97 11.33 -4.14
CA THR A 37 -12.32 12.52 -4.91
C THR A 37 -13.76 12.44 -5.41
N PHE A 38 -14.51 13.53 -5.37
CA PHE A 38 -15.83 13.63 -6.00
C PHE A 38 -15.91 14.89 -6.86
N ARG A 39 -16.88 14.91 -7.78
CA ARG A 39 -17.22 16.09 -8.58
C ARG A 39 -18.28 16.92 -7.86
N ASP A 40 -18.03 18.22 -7.71
CA ASP A 40 -19.03 19.15 -7.17
C ASP A 40 -20.11 19.49 -8.22
N LYS A 41 -20.99 20.43 -7.90
CA LYS A 41 -22.09 20.85 -8.79
C LYS A 41 -21.60 21.56 -10.05
N ASP A 42 -20.40 22.11 -10.01
CA ASP A 42 -19.75 22.85 -11.09
C ASP A 42 -18.73 21.97 -11.85
N ASP A 43 -18.79 20.65 -11.62
CA ASP A 43 -17.93 19.63 -12.22
C ASP A 43 -16.44 19.69 -11.83
N ASN A 44 -16.10 20.41 -10.76
CA ASN A 44 -14.74 20.45 -10.22
C ASN A 44 -14.43 19.20 -9.40
N ILE A 45 -13.19 18.70 -9.50
CA ILE A 45 -12.71 17.58 -8.68
C ILE A 45 -12.27 18.11 -7.31
N ILE A 46 -12.96 17.66 -6.26
CA ILE A 46 -12.63 17.98 -4.87
C ILE A 46 -12.06 16.73 -4.20
N PHE A 47 -10.91 16.89 -3.53
CA PHE A 47 -10.35 15.83 -2.68
C PHE A 47 -10.88 15.96 -1.26
N HIS A 48 -11.35 14.84 -0.72
CA HIS A 48 -11.83 14.77 0.65
C HIS A 48 -10.92 13.86 1.48
N ASN A 49 -10.22 14.48 2.42
CA ASN A 49 -9.43 13.80 3.44
C ASN A 49 -10.37 13.16 4.46
N VAL A 50 -10.18 11.87 4.75
CA VAL A 50 -10.93 11.22 5.82
C VAL A 50 -10.13 11.33 7.12
N ASP A 51 -10.16 12.52 7.73
CA ASP A 51 -9.54 12.78 9.04
C ASP A 51 -10.51 12.48 10.20
N SER A 52 -11.82 12.48 9.93
CA SER A 52 -12.90 12.02 10.83
C SER A 52 -13.44 10.67 10.36
N LYS A 53 -13.82 9.77 11.28
CA LYS A 53 -14.40 8.46 10.96
C LYS A 53 -15.65 8.60 10.08
N ILE A 54 -15.48 8.51 8.76
CA ILE A 54 -16.58 8.18 7.85
C ILE A 54 -16.88 6.71 8.09
N SER A 55 -18.11 6.40 8.49
CA SER A 55 -18.52 5.03 8.73
C SER A 55 -18.39 4.22 7.44
N SER A 56 -18.13 2.91 7.56
CA SER A 56 -18.10 2.01 6.40
C SER A 56 -19.40 2.06 5.59
N ARG A 57 -20.53 2.41 6.22
CA ARG A 57 -21.83 2.62 5.56
C ARG A 57 -21.85 3.87 4.69
N GLU A 58 -21.32 4.98 5.18
CA GLU A 58 -21.20 6.21 4.39
C GLU A 58 -20.26 6.01 3.21
N LEU A 59 -19.13 5.33 3.42
CA LEU A 59 -18.25 4.96 2.32
C LEU A 59 -18.96 4.10 1.26
N GLN A 60 -19.70 3.08 1.68
CA GLN A 60 -20.48 2.25 0.75
C GLN A 60 -21.53 3.04 -0.02
N LEU A 61 -22.13 4.06 0.59
CA LEU A 61 -23.09 4.94 -0.08
C LEU A 61 -22.40 5.84 -1.10
N MET A 62 -21.21 6.36 -0.79
CA MET A 62 -20.43 7.17 -1.72
C MET A 62 -19.96 6.37 -2.94
N ILE A 63 -19.40 5.18 -2.71
CA ILE A 63 -19.00 4.25 -3.80
C ILE A 63 -20.16 3.99 -4.75
N ARG A 64 -21.39 3.90 -4.24
CA ARG A 64 -22.58 3.60 -5.04
C ARG A 64 -23.22 4.81 -5.72
N LYS A 65 -23.03 6.02 -5.20
CA LYS A 65 -23.86 7.18 -5.57
C LYS A 65 -23.07 8.38 -6.11
N LEU A 66 -21.78 8.51 -5.81
CA LEU A 66 -20.98 9.67 -6.22
C LEU A 66 -20.13 9.32 -7.45
N LYS A 67 -20.06 10.25 -8.41
CA LYS A 67 -19.12 10.21 -9.55
C LYS A 67 -17.68 10.42 -9.04
N THR A 68 -17.17 9.39 -8.37
CA THR A 68 -15.90 9.40 -7.66
C THR A 68 -14.78 9.07 -8.63
N THR A 69 -13.77 9.92 -8.74
CA THR A 69 -12.67 9.69 -9.70
C THR A 69 -11.55 8.85 -9.12
N THR A 70 -11.36 8.88 -7.81
CA THR A 70 -10.36 8.08 -7.08
C THR A 70 -10.84 7.73 -5.68
N ILE A 71 -10.44 6.55 -5.20
CA ILE A 71 -10.63 6.12 -3.81
C ILE A 71 -9.29 5.61 -3.28
N ALA A 72 -8.86 6.15 -2.14
CA ALA A 72 -7.71 5.66 -1.39
C ALA A 72 -8.19 4.82 -0.21
N ILE A 73 -7.78 3.55 -0.16
CA ILE A 73 -8.11 2.62 0.91
C ILE A 73 -6.90 2.40 1.81
N LYS A 74 -7.10 2.43 3.12
CA LYS A 74 -6.07 2.10 4.10
C LYS A 74 -5.74 0.60 3.98
N LEU A 75 -4.45 0.30 3.91
CA LEU A 75 -3.98 -1.07 3.99
C LEU A 75 -3.96 -1.53 5.45
N THR A 76 -4.30 -2.80 5.67
CA THR A 76 -4.09 -3.46 6.96
C THR A 76 -2.60 -3.69 7.18
N ASN A 77 -2.20 -3.98 8.42
CA ASN A 77 -0.80 -4.30 8.72
C ASN A 77 -0.30 -5.51 7.91
N GLU A 78 -1.13 -6.54 7.75
CA GLU A 78 -0.82 -7.72 6.94
C GLU A 78 -0.58 -7.35 5.48
N GLU A 79 -1.46 -6.54 4.88
CA GLU A 79 -1.29 -6.09 3.48
C GLU A 79 -0.06 -5.21 3.27
N ILE A 80 0.30 -4.40 4.26
CA ILE A 80 1.54 -3.61 4.22
C ILE A 80 2.75 -4.54 4.20
N ILE A 81 2.77 -5.58 5.04
CA ILE A 81 3.85 -6.58 5.06
C ILE A 81 3.90 -7.32 3.72
N GLU A 82 2.77 -7.78 3.19
CA GLU A 82 2.70 -8.48 1.89
C GLU A 82 3.17 -7.59 0.73
N TYR A 83 2.82 -6.31 0.73
CA TYR A 83 3.28 -5.37 -0.28
C TYR A 83 4.81 -5.25 -0.30
N PHE A 84 5.42 -5.03 0.87
CA PHE A 84 6.88 -4.92 0.96
C PHE A 84 7.58 -6.25 0.73
N TYR A 85 6.99 -7.36 1.17
CA TYR A 85 7.47 -8.71 0.89
C TYR A 85 7.54 -8.98 -0.62
N SER A 86 6.51 -8.61 -1.38
CA SER A 86 6.52 -8.75 -2.84
C SER A 86 7.65 -7.95 -3.51
N ILE A 87 7.94 -6.75 -3.02
CA ILE A 87 9.07 -5.94 -3.49
C ILE A 87 10.39 -6.63 -3.15
N ALA A 88 10.56 -7.05 -1.90
CA ALA A 88 11.76 -7.73 -1.41
C ALA A 88 12.08 -8.98 -2.26
N LYS A 89 11.09 -9.85 -2.44
CA LYS A 89 11.17 -11.05 -3.28
C LYS A 89 11.57 -10.72 -4.72
N THR A 90 11.00 -9.65 -5.29
CA THR A 90 11.37 -9.20 -6.64
C THR A 90 12.84 -8.79 -6.72
N GLN A 91 13.38 -8.12 -5.70
CA GLN A 91 14.79 -7.77 -5.67
C GLN A 91 15.68 -9.01 -5.54
N LEU A 92 15.33 -9.94 -4.66
CA LEU A 92 16.08 -11.20 -4.52
C LEU A 92 16.18 -11.97 -5.84
N LEU A 93 15.05 -12.09 -6.56
CA LEU A 93 15.02 -12.75 -7.87
C LEU A 93 15.83 -12.01 -8.94
N LYS A 94 15.90 -10.68 -8.87
CA LYS A 94 16.71 -9.86 -9.81
C LYS A 94 18.20 -10.03 -9.57
N HIS A 95 18.63 -10.04 -8.31
CA HIS A 95 20.05 -10.11 -7.95
C HIS A 95 20.62 -11.54 -8.06
N LYS A 96 19.77 -12.59 -8.10
CA LYS A 96 20.16 -14.00 -8.32
C LYS A 96 21.27 -14.49 -7.38
N GLN A 97 21.35 -13.95 -6.17
CA GLN A 97 22.31 -14.39 -5.17
C GLN A 97 21.72 -15.52 -4.34
N GLU A 98 22.53 -16.54 -4.07
CA GLU A 98 22.15 -17.68 -3.21
C GLU A 98 22.12 -17.29 -1.73
N GLU A 99 22.91 -16.28 -1.35
CA GLU A 99 23.00 -15.76 0.01
C GLU A 99 23.06 -14.23 -0.02
N TYR A 100 22.41 -13.59 0.94
CA TYR A 100 22.39 -12.14 1.11
C TYR A 100 22.22 -11.79 2.59
N SER A 101 22.70 -10.63 2.99
CA SER A 101 22.51 -10.08 4.34
C SER A 101 21.23 -9.24 4.44
N GLU A 102 20.77 -9.02 5.67
CA GLU A 102 19.65 -8.11 5.96
C GLU A 102 19.90 -6.70 5.43
N GLU A 103 21.13 -6.21 5.59
CA GLU A 103 21.54 -4.87 5.14
C GLU A 103 21.49 -4.73 3.62
N GLU A 104 22.00 -5.72 2.88
CA GLU A 104 21.97 -5.73 1.41
C GLU A 104 20.54 -5.69 0.88
N LEU A 105 19.66 -6.54 1.43
CA LEU A 105 18.25 -6.55 1.03
C LEU A 105 17.59 -5.20 1.27
N PHE A 106 17.80 -4.59 2.43
CA PHE A 106 17.22 -3.29 2.74
C PHE A 106 17.79 -2.18 1.86
N ASN A 107 19.06 -2.22 1.51
CA ASN A 107 19.65 -1.27 0.56
C ASN A 107 19.02 -1.41 -0.83
N TRP A 108 18.88 -2.62 -1.37
CA TRP A 108 18.22 -2.83 -2.66
C TRP A 108 16.75 -2.40 -2.64
N MET A 109 16.04 -2.70 -1.56
CA MET A 109 14.66 -2.21 -1.40
C MET A 109 14.63 -0.69 -1.37
N ASN A 110 15.53 -0.04 -0.63
CA ASN A 110 15.58 1.41 -0.52
C ASN A 110 15.88 2.10 -1.85
N GLU A 111 16.73 1.52 -2.70
CA GLU A 111 17.03 2.06 -4.04
C GLU A 111 15.83 1.97 -5.00
N ASN A 112 14.90 1.04 -4.76
CA ASN A 112 13.80 0.73 -5.67
C ASN A 112 12.42 1.17 -5.16
N MET A 113 12.32 1.66 -3.93
CA MET A 113 11.06 2.14 -3.35
C MET A 113 10.79 3.61 -3.69
N ASP A 114 9.51 3.97 -3.76
CA ASP A 114 9.09 5.36 -3.93
C ASP A 114 9.62 6.24 -2.78
N SER A 115 10.13 7.41 -3.12
CA SER A 115 10.75 8.33 -2.15
C SER A 115 9.78 8.79 -1.05
N GLY A 116 8.47 8.83 -1.32
CA GLY A 116 7.44 9.13 -0.33
C GLY A 116 7.29 8.00 0.69
N ILE A 117 7.41 6.74 0.25
CA ILE A 117 7.40 5.57 1.14
C ILE A 117 8.64 5.55 2.03
N LEU A 118 9.82 5.80 1.46
CA LEU A 118 11.09 5.82 2.21
C LEU A 118 11.14 6.90 3.29
N LYS A 119 10.60 8.09 2.99
CA LYS A 119 10.54 9.19 3.95
C LYS A 119 9.47 8.99 5.02
N SER A 120 8.62 7.97 4.88
CA SER A 120 7.56 7.67 5.85
C SER A 120 8.02 6.66 6.91
N SER A 121 7.40 6.71 8.08
CA SER A 121 7.64 5.71 9.13
C SER A 121 7.08 4.31 8.81
N VAL A 122 6.35 4.14 7.69
CA VAL A 122 5.66 2.88 7.40
C VAL A 122 6.66 1.77 7.12
N TRP A 123 7.65 2.03 6.26
CA TRP A 123 8.67 1.05 5.90
C TRP A 123 9.49 0.62 7.13
N ASP A 124 9.99 1.60 7.90
CA ASP A 124 10.76 1.33 9.11
C ASP A 124 10.02 0.47 10.14
N LYS A 125 8.69 0.64 10.26
CA LYS A 125 7.85 -0.15 11.17
C LYS A 125 7.56 -1.57 10.64
N SER A 126 7.68 -1.80 9.34
CA SER A 126 7.37 -3.09 8.71
C SER A 126 8.59 -3.94 8.38
N LYS A 127 9.78 -3.35 8.19
CA LYS A 127 10.96 -4.04 7.65
C LYS A 127 11.34 -5.33 8.37
N ALA A 128 11.34 -5.32 9.71
CA ALA A 128 11.63 -6.52 10.50
C ALA A 128 10.61 -7.66 10.30
N LYS A 129 9.33 -7.32 10.09
CA LYS A 129 8.28 -8.32 9.83
C LYS A 129 8.39 -8.90 8.43
N VAL A 130 8.71 -8.05 7.45
CA VAL A 130 8.99 -8.46 6.07
C VAL A 130 10.17 -9.41 6.02
N PHE A 131 11.22 -9.08 6.77
CA PHE A 131 12.41 -9.91 6.94
C PHE A 131 12.08 -11.30 7.52
N ASN A 132 11.36 -11.34 8.65
CA ASN A 132 10.95 -12.61 9.25
C ASN A 132 10.10 -13.46 8.29
N LYS A 133 9.17 -12.83 7.56
CA LYS A 133 8.35 -13.53 6.56
C LYS A 133 9.19 -14.15 5.44
N LEU A 134 10.28 -13.51 5.00
CA LEU A 134 11.20 -14.10 4.03
C LEU A 134 11.89 -15.36 4.58
N ILE A 135 12.32 -15.33 5.84
CA ILE A 135 12.91 -16.49 6.51
C ILE A 135 11.88 -17.62 6.63
N GLU A 136 10.64 -17.30 6.99
CA GLU A 136 9.53 -18.27 7.08
C GLU A 136 9.18 -18.91 5.72
N GLU A 137 9.44 -18.21 4.61
CA GLU A 137 9.26 -18.72 3.24
C GLU A 137 10.57 -19.30 2.63
N ASP A 138 11.47 -19.79 3.48
CA ASP A 138 12.69 -20.52 3.14
C ASP A 138 13.74 -19.72 2.33
N PHE A 139 13.73 -18.39 2.42
CA PHE A 139 14.83 -17.61 1.86
C PHE A 139 16.04 -17.60 2.81
N THR A 140 17.22 -17.96 2.30
CA THR A 140 18.48 -17.99 3.05
C THR A 140 19.00 -16.58 3.29
N ILE A 141 19.06 -16.16 4.56
CA ILE A 141 19.63 -14.87 4.95
C ILE A 141 20.82 -15.09 5.88
N ILE A 142 21.97 -14.51 5.52
CA ILE A 142 23.14 -14.50 6.40
C ILE A 142 22.89 -13.47 7.50
N LYS A 143 22.77 -13.94 8.75
CA LYS A 143 22.87 -13.05 9.91
C LYS A 143 24.33 -12.64 10.06
N ASN A 144 24.66 -11.42 9.64
CA ASN A 144 25.92 -10.82 10.06
C ASN A 144 25.83 -10.60 11.58
N HIS A 145 26.49 -11.46 12.34
CA HIS A 145 26.79 -11.20 13.75
C HIS A 145 27.78 -10.05 13.79
N THR A 146 27.28 -8.82 13.95
CA THR A 146 28.06 -7.74 14.57
C THR A 146 28.13 -7.94 16.07
#